data_AF-A0A1H8XLI8-F1
#
_entry.id   AF-A0A1H8XLI8-F1
#
_cell.length_a   1.000
_cell.length_b   1.000
_cell.length_c   1.000
_cell.angle_alpha   90.00
_cell.angle_beta   90.00
_cell.angle_gamma   90.00
#
_symmetry.space_group_name_H-M   'P 1'
#
loop_
_entity.id
_entity.type
_entity.pdbx_description
1 polymer ?
#
loop_
_entity_poly.entity_id
_entity_poly.type
_entity_poly.pdbx_seq_one_letter_code
_entity_poly.pdbx_strand_id
1 'polypeptide(L)'
;MLDPRVEAQQLTTFADRLARLAPCHRDPERFHAEKHALVGDLRRAARELELLARAQATLAAAAKPAPRGQIRLGPVRIGRRVVPVEARRRRVQGLR
;
A
#
# COMPACT_ATOMS: atom_id res chain seq x y z
N MET A 1 -11.32 11.31 8.15
CA MET A 1 -11.09 9.96 7.56
C MET A 1 -10.19 9.19 8.50
N LEU A 2 -10.51 7.94 8.79
CA LEU A 2 -9.65 7.06 9.61
C LEU A 2 -8.45 6.59 8.75
N ASP A 3 -7.41 6.09 9.41
CA ASP A 3 -6.23 5.53 8.73
C ASP A 3 -6.66 4.28 7.92
N PRO A 4 -6.31 4.16 6.62
CA PRO A 4 -6.71 3.03 5.79
C PRO A 4 -6.23 1.68 6.34
N ARG A 5 -5.14 1.62 7.10
CA ARG A 5 -4.70 0.39 7.78
C ARG A 5 -5.64 0.00 8.90
N VAL A 6 -6.13 0.98 9.66
CA VAL A 6 -7.09 0.75 10.75
C VAL A 6 -8.42 0.27 10.16
N GLU A 7 -8.88 0.91 9.08
CA GLU A 7 -10.10 0.49 8.38
C GLU A 7 -9.97 -0.94 7.82
N ALA A 8 -8.84 -1.29 7.20
CA ALA A 8 -8.59 -2.65 6.72
C ALA A 8 -8.65 -3.71 7.84
N GLN A 9 -8.07 -3.39 9.01
CA GLN A 9 -8.09 -4.27 10.18
C GLN A 9 -9.52 -4.45 10.72
N GLN A 10 -10.31 -3.38 10.74
CA GLN A 10 -11.71 -3.43 11.17
C GLN A 10 -12.56 -4.29 10.24
N LEU A 11 -12.42 -4.13 8.92
CA LEU A 11 -13.15 -4.93 7.93
C LEU A 11 -12.80 -6.42 8.03
N THR A 12 -11.52 -6.74 8.23
CA THR A 12 -11.08 -8.13 8.49
C THR A 12 -11.73 -8.68 9.75
N THR A 13 -11.76 -7.89 10.82
CA THR A 13 -12.39 -8.28 12.09
C THR A 13 -13.89 -8.54 11.92
N PHE A 14 -14.60 -7.71 11.16
CA PHE A 14 -16.01 -7.91 10.86
C PHE A 14 -16.25 -9.15 10.01
N ALA A 15 -15.43 -9.40 8.99
CA ALA A 15 -15.50 -10.60 8.17
C ALA A 15 -15.36 -11.87 9.02
N ASP A 16 -14.43 -11.88 9.97
CA ASP A 16 -14.22 -13.04 10.85
C ASP A 16 -15.36 -13.23 11.86
N ARG A 17 -15.92 -12.15 12.39
CA ARG A 17 -17.10 -12.22 13.25
C ARG A 17 -18.31 -12.74 12.48
N LEU A 18 -18.54 -12.21 11.28
CA LEU A 18 -19.63 -12.61 10.40
C LEU A 18 -19.51 -14.09 10.01
N ALA A 19 -18.32 -14.56 9.67
CA ALA A 19 -18.08 -15.96 9.31
C ALA A 19 -18.55 -16.95 10.40
N ARG A 20 -18.39 -16.58 11.68
CA ARG A 20 -18.79 -17.39 12.85
C ARG A 20 -20.28 -17.38 13.16
N LEU A 21 -21.08 -16.51 12.54
CA LEU A 21 -22.52 -16.48 12.77
C LEU A 21 -23.18 -17.75 12.21
N ALA A 22 -24.03 -18.39 13.02
CA ALA A 22 -24.83 -19.54 12.65
C ALA A 22 -26.19 -19.11 12.05
N PRO A 23 -26.76 -19.87 11.11
CA PRO A 23 -28.09 -19.60 10.58
C PRO A 23 -29.16 -19.74 11.66
N CYS A 24 -30.09 -18.79 11.71
CA CYS A 24 -31.36 -18.90 12.45
C CYS A 24 -32.59 -18.77 11.52
N HIS A 25 -32.38 -18.97 10.22
CA HIS A 25 -33.37 -18.68 9.18
C HIS A 25 -34.10 -19.91 8.67
N ARG A 26 -35.27 -19.66 8.04
CA ARG A 26 -36.12 -20.65 7.39
C ARG A 26 -35.41 -21.37 6.22
N ASP A 27 -34.41 -20.73 5.62
CA ASP A 27 -33.57 -21.28 4.54
C ASP A 27 -32.08 -21.12 4.91
N PRO A 28 -31.44 -22.17 5.46
CA PRO A 28 -30.03 -22.14 5.84
C PRO A 28 -29.08 -21.99 4.64
N GLU A 29 -29.39 -22.58 3.49
CA GLU A 29 -28.50 -22.58 2.32
C GLU A 29 -28.37 -21.17 1.75
N ARG A 30 -29.51 -20.49 1.58
CA ARG A 30 -29.51 -19.09 1.13
C ARG A 30 -28.75 -18.18 2.09
N PHE A 31 -28.93 -18.37 3.40
CA PHE A 31 -28.16 -17.62 4.40
C PHE A 31 -26.65 -17.85 4.26
N HIS A 32 -26.22 -19.10 4.07
CA HIS A 32 -24.81 -19.42 3.89
C HIS A 32 -24.22 -18.79 2.62
N ALA A 33 -24.97 -18.81 1.51
CA ALA A 33 -24.54 -18.19 0.25
C ALA A 33 -24.36 -16.67 0.39
N GLU A 34 -25.37 -15.96 0.91
CA GLU A 34 -25.32 -14.51 1.12
C GLU A 34 -24.23 -14.12 2.13
N LYS A 35 -24.12 -14.87 3.24
CA LYS A 35 -23.05 -14.67 4.23
C LYS A 35 -21.67 -14.84 3.61
N HIS A 36 -21.48 -15.88 2.80
CA HIS A 36 -20.18 -16.14 2.18
C HIS A 36 -19.79 -15.03 1.20
N ALA A 37 -20.75 -14.55 0.39
CA ALA A 37 -20.53 -13.41 -0.49
C ALA A 37 -20.12 -12.16 0.31
N LEU A 38 -20.86 -11.81 1.35
CA LEU A 38 -20.57 -10.64 2.18
C LEU A 38 -19.20 -10.73 2.89
N VAL A 39 -18.83 -11.91 3.41
CA VAL A 39 -17.48 -12.16 3.96
C VAL A 39 -16.42 -11.95 2.88
N GLY A 40 -16.66 -12.41 1.66
CA GLY A 40 -15.77 -12.22 0.52
C GLY A 40 -15.56 -10.74 0.17
N ASP A 41 -16.63 -9.97 0.15
CA ASP A 41 -16.62 -8.54 -0.16
C ASP A 41 -15.87 -7.73 0.90
N LEU A 42 -16.13 -8.00 2.19
CA LEU A 42 -15.40 -7.36 3.29
C LEU A 42 -13.89 -7.65 3.22
N ARG A 43 -13.51 -8.90 2.92
CA ARG A 43 -12.10 -9.27 2.76
C ARG A 43 -11.47 -8.62 1.53
N ARG A 44 -12.22 -8.41 0.45
CA ARG A 44 -11.73 -7.70 -0.73
C ARG A 44 -11.48 -6.23 -0.40
N ALA A 45 -12.45 -5.56 0.21
CA ALA A 45 -12.32 -4.16 0.62
C ALA A 45 -11.14 -3.95 1.59
N ALA A 46 -10.93 -4.87 2.54
CA ALA A 46 -9.77 -4.83 3.43
C ALA A 46 -8.43 -4.87 2.66
N ARG A 47 -8.30 -5.76 1.66
CA ARG A 47 -7.10 -5.85 0.82
C ARG A 47 -6.86 -4.58 -0.01
N GLU A 48 -7.92 -3.98 -0.53
CA GLU A 48 -7.83 -2.73 -1.29
C GLU A 48 -7.33 -1.58 -0.41
N LEU A 49 -7.85 -1.46 0.82
CA LEU A 49 -7.39 -0.49 1.80
C LEU A 49 -5.93 -0.71 2.22
N GLU A 50 -5.50 -1.96 2.39
CA GLU A 50 -4.08 -2.25 2.63
C GLU A 50 -3.19 -1.79 1.46
N LEU A 51 -3.63 -2.02 0.23
CA LEU A 51 -2.93 -1.59 -0.98
C LEU A 51 -2.82 -0.07 -1.04
N LEU A 52 -3.90 0.64 -0.74
CA LEU A 52 -3.91 2.10 -0.63
C LEU A 52 -2.95 2.60 0.46
N ALA A 53 -2.96 1.98 1.63
CA ALA A 53 -2.04 2.34 2.71
C ALA A 53 -0.56 2.12 2.33
N ARG A 54 -0.26 1.05 1.58
CA ARG A 54 1.10 0.78 1.06
C ARG A 54 1.49 1.83 0.02
N ALA A 55 0.61 2.17 -0.91
CA ALA A 55 0.85 3.20 -1.91
C ALA A 55 1.07 4.59 -1.29
N GLN A 56 0.31 4.95 -0.25
CA GLN A 56 0.52 6.19 0.49
C GLN A 56 1.90 6.20 1.19
N ALA A 57 2.30 5.08 1.78
CA ALA A 57 3.61 4.97 2.43
C ALA A 57 4.78 5.10 1.45
N THR A 58 4.68 4.52 0.24
CA THR A 58 5.73 4.65 -0.79
C THR A 58 5.83 6.08 -1.31
N LEU A 59 4.70 6.73 -1.55
CA LEU A 59 4.66 8.15 -1.95
C LEU A 59 5.23 9.06 -0.86
N ALA A 60 4.87 8.83 0.41
CA ALA A 60 5.43 9.57 1.53
C ALA A 60 6.94 9.36 1.68
N ALA A 61 7.44 8.14 1.46
CA ALA A 61 8.87 7.85 1.46
C ALA A 61 9.60 8.58 0.32
N ALA A 62 9.01 8.64 -0.89
CA ALA A 62 9.57 9.38 -2.02
C ALA A 62 9.61 10.90 -1.78
N ALA A 63 8.62 11.43 -1.05
CA ALA A 63 8.53 12.85 -0.71
C ALA A 63 9.57 13.28 0.34
N LYS A 64 10.10 12.37 1.17
CA LYS A 64 11.14 12.71 2.15
C LYS A 64 12.41 13.19 1.43
N PRO A 65 12.99 14.34 1.82
CA PRO A 65 14.27 14.78 1.28
C PRO A 65 15.34 13.75 1.65
N ALA A 66 16.25 13.47 0.71
CA ALA A 66 17.35 12.54 0.97
C ALA A 66 18.17 13.03 2.17
N PRO A 67 18.66 12.11 3.02
CA PRO A 67 19.59 12.50 4.08
C PRO A 67 20.77 13.26 3.47
N ARG A 68 21.18 14.35 4.13
CA ARG A 68 22.33 15.17 3.69
C ARG A 68 23.53 14.25 3.44
N GLY A 69 24.00 14.20 2.19
CA GLY A 69 25.16 13.39 1.79
C GLY A 69 24.87 12.25 0.81
N GLN A 70 23.62 11.89 0.53
CA GLN A 70 23.30 10.92 -0.53
C GLN A 70 23.08 11.60 -1.89
N ILE A 71 23.89 11.21 -2.87
CA ILE A 71 23.75 11.65 -4.27
C ILE A 71 22.52 10.96 -4.87
N ARG A 72 21.51 11.74 -5.27
CA ARG A 72 20.37 11.22 -6.04
C ARG A 72 20.78 11.08 -7.50
N LEU A 73 20.67 9.87 -8.03
CA LEU A 73 20.84 9.59 -9.45
C LEU A 73 19.51 9.68 -10.17
N GLY A 74 19.51 10.20 -11.40
CA GLY A 74 18.31 10.40 -12.22
C GLY A 74 17.94 11.87 -12.44
N PRO A 75 16.77 12.16 -13.02
CA PRO A 75 16.33 13.52 -13.33
C PRO A 75 15.98 14.28 -12.05
N VAL A 76 16.74 15.34 -11.76
CA VAL A 76 16.53 16.23 -10.61
C VAL A 76 16.02 17.58 -11.11
N ARG A 77 14.96 18.09 -10.47
CA ARG A 77 14.43 19.42 -10.78
C ARG A 77 15.17 20.49 -9.97
N ILE A 78 15.82 21.41 -10.65
CA ILE A 78 16.52 22.57 -10.06
C ILE A 78 15.85 23.83 -10.61
N GLY A 79 15.07 24.51 -9.78
CA GLY A 79 14.22 25.63 -10.20
C GLY A 79 13.21 25.22 -11.28
N ARG A 80 13.30 25.82 -12.47
CA ARG A 80 12.44 25.50 -13.63
C ARG A 80 13.04 24.47 -14.60
N ARG A 81 14.23 23.93 -14.33
CA ARG A 81 14.94 23.00 -15.23
C ARG A 81 15.02 21.59 -14.63
N VAL A 82 14.93 20.58 -15.49
CA VAL A 82 15.19 19.17 -15.12
C VAL A 82 16.59 18.82 -15.61
N VAL A 83 17.46 18.36 -14.71
CA VAL A 83 18.85 18.04 -14.98
C VAL A 83 19.08 16.55 -14.68
N PRO A 84 19.60 15.75 -15.63
CA PRO A 84 19.99 14.38 -15.34
C PRO A 84 21.25 14.38 -14.46
N VAL A 85 21.18 13.73 -13.30
CA VAL A 85 22.31 13.54 -12.40
C VAL A 85 22.81 12.11 -12.51
N GLU A 86 24.03 11.94 -12.98
CA GLU A 86 24.68 10.64 -13.14
C GLU A 86 25.86 10.47 -12.17
N ALA A 87 26.14 9.22 -11.79
CA ALA A 87 27.28 8.91 -10.94
C ALA A 87 28.56 9.14 -11.74
N ARG A 88 29.38 10.10 -11.33
CA ARG A 88 30.68 10.37 -11.96
C ARG A 88 31.62 9.21 -11.65
N ARG A 89 31.72 8.21 -12.54
CA ARG A 89 32.77 7.19 -12.46
C ARG A 89 34.12 7.90 -12.62
N ARG A 90 34.90 8.01 -11.54
CA ARG A 90 36.32 8.38 -11.65
C ARG A 90 36.98 7.30 -12.52
N ARG A 91 37.29 7.62 -13.78
CA ARG A 91 38.31 6.88 -14.52
C ARG A 91 39.61 7.06 -13.75
N VAL A 92 40.09 5.99 -13.11
CA VAL A 92 41.47 5.93 -12.65
C VAL A 92 42.32 5.81 -13.91
N GLN A 93 42.72 6.95 -14.47
CA GLN A 93 43.79 7.01 -15.46
C GLN A 93 45.11 7.18 -14.71
N GLY A 94 46.02 6.23 -14.91
CA GLY A 94 47.44 6.39 -14.60
C GLY A 94 47.94 5.57 -13.41
N LEU A 95 48.14 4.27 -13.62
CA LEU A 95 49.29 3.58 -13.04
C LEU A 95 50.20 3.24 -14.24
N ARG A 96 51.24 4.07 -14.41
CA ARG A 96 52.44 3.71 -15.13
C ARG A 96 53.39 3.06 -14.14
#